data_AF-A0A5C7XQL8-F1
#
_entry.id   AF-A0A5C7XQL8-F1
#
_cell.length_a   1.000
_cell.length_b   1.000
_cell.length_c   1.000
_cell.angle_alpha   90.00
_cell.angle_beta   90.00
_cell.angle_gamma   90.00
#
_symmetry.space_group_name_H-M   'P 1'
#
loop_
_entity.id
_entity.type
_entity.pdbx_description
1 polymer ?
#
loop_
_entity_poly.entity_id
_entity_poly.type
_entity_poly.pdbx_seq_one_letter_code
_entity_poly.pdbx_strand_id
1 'polypeptide(L)'
;AAAQTLDIALQRLYGDTARPENPRRLSWQQTLDEGWAALDSLDPKAKQALVEAMVESVLHDGIVTASEAELLRAACCLMHVPLPALLG
;
A
#
# COMPACT_ATOMS: atom_id res chain seq x y z
N ALA A 1 2.60 -14.96 -6.04
CA ALA A 1 3.94 -14.32 -5.99
C ALA A 1 3.88 -13.02 -5.21
N ALA A 2 3.17 -11.98 -5.65
CA ALA A 2 3.10 -10.67 -4.98
C ALA A 2 2.67 -10.72 -3.49
N ALA A 3 1.65 -11.52 -3.16
CA ALA A 3 1.20 -11.66 -1.77
C ALA A 3 2.26 -12.27 -0.83
N GLN A 4 3.10 -13.18 -1.34
CA GLN A 4 4.19 -13.78 -0.56
C GLN A 4 5.34 -12.79 -0.38
N THR A 5 5.65 -11.99 -1.41
CA THR A 5 6.66 -10.93 -1.33
C THR A 5 6.26 -9.85 -0.32
N LEU A 6 4.97 -9.48 -0.30
CA LEU A 6 4.43 -8.55 0.68
C LEU A 6 4.55 -9.09 2.11
N ASP A 7 4.17 -10.36 2.34
CA ASP A 7 4.31 -11.00 3.65
C ASP A 7 5.78 -11.01 4.14
N ILE A 8 6.72 -11.32 3.25
CA ILE A 8 8.16 -11.32 3.57
C ILE A 8 8.65 -9.89 3.88
N ALA A 9 8.20 -8.90 3.11
CA ALA A 9 8.55 -7.51 3.34
C ALA A 9 8.01 -6.98 4.67
N LEU A 10 6.76 -7.31 5.00
CA LEU A 10 6.13 -6.98 6.27
C LEU A 10 6.87 -7.61 7.46
N GLN A 11 7.24 -8.89 7.36
CA GLN A 11 8.05 -9.57 8.40
C GLN A 11 9.40 -8.89 8.64
N ARG A 12 10.08 -8.46 7.57
CA ARG A 12 11.38 -7.79 7.67
C ARG A 12 11.29 -6.41 8.30
N LEU A 13 10.24 -5.65 7.99
CA LEU A 13 10.08 -4.27 8.46
C LEU A 13 9.56 -4.20 9.91
N TYR A 14 8.71 -5.13 10.32
CA TYR A 14 8.01 -5.05 11.61
C TYR A 14 8.45 -6.09 12.67
N GLY A 15 9.30 -7.06 12.33
CA GLY A 15 9.80 -8.08 13.26
C GLY A 15 8.69 -8.89 13.96
N ASP A 16 8.98 -9.47 15.13
CA ASP A 16 8.01 -10.21 15.97
C ASP A 16 7.04 -9.27 16.72
N THR A 17 7.32 -7.96 16.71
CA THR A 17 6.51 -6.89 17.31
C THR A 17 5.26 -6.52 16.51
N ALA A 18 5.04 -7.13 15.34
CA ALA A 18 3.80 -7.04 14.60
C ALA A 18 3.28 -8.43 14.25
N ARG A 19 2.85 -9.18 15.26
CA ARG A 19 1.66 -10.01 15.06
C ARG A 19 0.47 -9.24 15.62
N PRO A 20 -0.12 -8.27 14.88
CA PRO A 20 -1.51 -7.96 15.16
C PRO A 20 -2.25 -9.29 15.08
N GLU A 21 -3.15 -9.50 16.03
CA GLU A 21 -4.01 -10.68 16.06
C GLU A 21 -4.48 -10.99 14.64
N ASN A 22 -4.26 -12.24 14.20
CA ASN A 22 -4.45 -12.72 12.83
C ASN A 22 -5.51 -11.89 12.05
N PRO A 23 -5.12 -11.03 11.08
CA PRO A 23 -6.03 -10.11 10.39
C PRO A 23 -7.11 -10.84 9.59
N ARG A 24 -7.03 -12.18 9.46
CA ARG A 24 -8.09 -13.00 8.86
C ARG A 24 -9.33 -13.22 9.74
N ARG A 25 -9.46 -12.59 10.92
CA ARG A 25 -10.76 -12.53 11.62
C ARG A 25 -11.71 -11.52 10.98
N LEU A 26 -11.15 -10.44 10.44
CA LEU A 26 -11.88 -9.38 9.79
C LEU A 26 -11.95 -9.66 8.29
N SER A 27 -13.03 -9.22 7.64
CA SER A 27 -13.04 -9.20 6.18
C SER A 27 -12.00 -8.19 5.66
N TRP A 28 -11.63 -8.32 4.39
CA TRP A 28 -10.69 -7.36 3.78
C TRP A 28 -11.24 -5.92 3.83
N GLN A 29 -12.57 -5.75 3.79
CA GLN A 29 -13.21 -4.44 3.94
C GLN A 29 -12.98 -3.88 5.34
N GLN A 30 -13.26 -4.66 6.38
CA GLN A 30 -13.06 -4.22 7.77
C GLN A 30 -11.61 -3.87 8.07
N THR A 31 -10.66 -4.64 7.50
CA THR A 31 -9.23 -4.35 7.65
C THR A 31 -8.86 -3.01 7.00
N LEU A 32 -9.44 -2.69 5.83
CA LEU A 32 -9.22 -1.40 5.17
C LEU A 32 -9.92 -0.25 5.92
N ASP A 33 -11.14 -0.46 6.38
CA ASP A 33 -11.90 0.53 7.15
C ASP A 33 -11.15 0.92 8.44
N GLU A 34 -10.59 -0.06 9.15
CA GLU A 34 -9.80 0.18 10.36
C GLU A 34 -8.42 0.78 10.07
N GLY A 35 -7.77 0.35 8.98
CA GLY A 35 -6.44 0.82 8.59
C GLY A 35 -6.43 2.22 7.97
N TRP A 36 -7.57 2.71 7.45
CA TRP A 36 -7.58 3.93 6.65
C TRP A 36 -7.20 5.18 7.43
N ALA A 37 -7.78 5.36 8.62
CA ALA A 37 -7.51 6.53 9.44
C ALA A 37 -6.01 6.64 9.76
N ALA A 38 -5.33 5.51 9.99
CA ALA A 38 -3.90 5.49 10.24
C ALA A 38 -3.08 5.90 9.00
N LEU A 39 -3.41 5.36 7.82
CA LEU A 39 -2.75 5.72 6.56
C LEU A 39 -2.96 7.19 6.17
N ASP A 40 -4.17 7.73 6.39
CA ASP A 40 -4.45 9.15 6.13
C ASP A 40 -3.78 10.08 7.16
N SER A 41 -3.52 9.59 8.37
CA SER A 41 -2.82 10.36 9.41
C SER A 41 -1.29 10.38 9.27
N LEU A 42 -0.73 9.65 8.31
CA LEU A 42 0.72 9.63 8.07
C LEU A 42 1.26 11.04 7.81
N ASP A 43 2.42 11.34 8.39
CA ASP A 43 3.14 12.57 8.06
C ASP A 43 3.44 12.66 6.55
N PRO A 44 3.53 13.85 5.96
CA PRO A 44 3.70 14.03 4.51
C PRO A 44 4.85 13.22 3.90
N LYS A 45 5.99 13.13 4.62
CA LYS A 45 7.16 12.35 4.17
C LYS A 45 6.89 10.85 4.15
N ALA A 46 6.11 10.34 5.10
CA ALA A 46 5.73 8.92 5.13
C ALA A 46 4.73 8.59 4.02
N LYS A 47 3.77 9.49 3.74
CA LYS A 47 2.87 9.36 2.59
C LYS A 47 3.66 9.34 1.27
N GLN A 48 4.64 10.22 1.12
CA GLN A 48 5.51 10.24 -0.06
C GLN A 48 6.26 8.92 -0.24
N ALA A 49 6.93 8.43 0.81
CA ALA A 49 7.68 7.17 0.74
C ALA A 49 6.79 5.97 0.39
N LEU A 50 5.56 5.92 0.91
CA LEU A 50 4.60 4.89 0.57
C LEU A 50 4.16 4.97 -0.91
N VAL A 51 3.87 6.17 -1.41
CA VAL A 51 3.55 6.37 -2.82
C VAL A 51 4.71 5.94 -3.71
N GLU A 52 5.94 6.33 -3.41
CA GLU A 52 7.14 5.92 -4.16
C GLU A 52 7.29 4.40 -4.21
N ALA A 53 7.11 3.70 -3.09
CA ALA A 53 7.16 2.24 -3.04
C ALA A 53 6.04 1.57 -3.87
N MET A 54 4.83 2.14 -3.86
CA MET A 54 3.73 1.63 -4.71
C MET A 54 4.01 1.87 -6.20
N VAL A 55 4.59 3.01 -6.56
CA VAL A 55 5.02 3.30 -7.93
C VAL A 55 6.07 2.28 -8.39
N GLU A 56 7.10 2.05 -7.58
CA GLU A 56 8.14 1.05 -7.88
C GLU A 56 7.54 -0.35 -8.07
N SER A 57 6.54 -0.72 -7.25
CA SER A 57 5.84 -2.00 -7.35
C SER A 57 5.04 -2.13 -8.63
N VAL A 58 4.31 -1.09 -9.03
CA VAL A 58 3.50 -1.06 -10.26
C VAL A 58 4.39 -1.02 -11.52
N LEU A 59 5.58 -0.42 -11.44
CA LEU A 59 6.52 -0.35 -12.56
C LEU A 59 7.45 -1.58 -12.65
N HIS A 60 7.32 -2.55 -11.75
CA HIS A 60 8.32 -3.61 -11.57
C HIS A 60 8.59 -4.46 -12.82
N ASP A 61 7.57 -4.76 -13.62
CA ASP A 61 7.69 -5.55 -14.85
C ASP A 61 7.70 -4.69 -16.13
N GLY A 62 7.70 -3.36 -15.98
CA GLY A 62 7.69 -2.39 -17.08
C GLY A 62 6.36 -2.25 -17.80
N ILE A 63 5.29 -2.93 -17.37
CA ILE A 63 3.96 -2.85 -17.99
C ILE A 63 2.91 -2.51 -16.92
N VAL A 64 2.39 -1.28 -16.98
CA VAL A 64 1.30 -0.88 -16.08
C VAL A 64 -0.03 -1.30 -16.66
N THR A 65 -0.73 -2.22 -16.01
CA THR A 65 -2.09 -2.59 -16.37
C THR A 65 -3.10 -1.53 -15.91
N ALA A 66 -4.29 -1.53 -16.52
CA ALA A 66 -5.38 -0.66 -16.07
C ALA A 66 -5.72 -0.89 -14.59
N SER A 67 -5.77 -2.15 -14.16
CA SER A 67 -6.08 -2.50 -12.76
C SER A 67 -5.04 -1.94 -11.77
N GLU A 68 -3.76 -1.96 -12.11
CA GLU A 68 -2.70 -1.40 -11.27
C GLU A 68 -2.77 0.13 -11.21
N ALA A 69 -3.02 0.78 -12.35
CA ALA A 69 -3.22 2.23 -12.40
C ALA A 69 -4.44 2.68 -11.58
N GLU A 70 -5.55 1.93 -11.66
CA GLU A 70 -6.76 2.18 -10.86
C GLU A 70 -6.49 1.96 -9.36
N LEU A 71 -5.76 0.89 -9.00
CA LEU A 71 -5.41 0.60 -7.61
C LEU A 71 -4.54 1.70 -6.99
N LEU A 72 -3.52 2.16 -7.71
CA LEU A 72 -2.65 3.24 -7.26
C LEU A 72 -3.43 4.56 -7.10
N ARG A 73 -4.35 4.87 -8.03
CA ARG A 73 -5.22 6.05 -7.89
C ARG A 73 -6.13 5.95 -6.70
N ALA A 74 -6.75 4.80 -6.46
CA ALA A 74 -7.57 4.59 -5.27
C ALA A 74 -6.76 4.83 -3.99
N ALA A 75 -5.54 4.26 -3.89
CA ALA A 75 -4.66 4.47 -2.75
C ALA A 75 -4.27 5.94 -2.55
N CYS A 76 -3.91 6.67 -3.62
CA CYS A 76 -3.60 8.10 -3.55
C CYS A 76 -4.81 8.94 -3.09
N CYS A 77 -6.00 8.68 -3.64
CA CYS A 77 -7.24 9.35 -3.23
C CYS A 77 -7.51 9.16 -1.73
N LEU A 78 -7.29 7.95 -1.23
CA LEU A 78 -7.62 7.60 0.15
C LEU A 78 -6.65 8.18 1.19
N MET A 79 -5.39 8.41 0.80
CA MET A 79 -4.41 9.14 1.61
C MET A 79 -4.45 10.66 1.39
N HIS A 80 -5.37 11.17 0.56
CA HIS A 80 -5.46 12.57 0.15
C HIS A 80 -4.14 13.14 -0.41
N VAL A 81 -3.45 12.34 -1.23
CA VAL A 81 -2.21 12.74 -1.92
C VAL A 81 -2.43 12.83 -3.42
N PRO A 82 -1.70 13.71 -4.12
CA PRO A 82 -1.77 13.77 -5.57
C PRO A 82 -1.29 12.45 -6.18
N LEU A 83 -1.95 12.02 -7.26
CA LEU A 83 -1.46 10.91 -8.08
C LEU A 83 -0.11 11.31 -8.70
N PRO A 84 0.95 10.51 -8.56
CA PRO A 84 2.24 10.79 -9.18
C PRO A 84 2.14 10.71 -10.71
N ALA A 85 2.93 11.55 -11.39
CA ALA A 85 3.05 11.49 -12.85
C ALA A 85 3.81 10.22 -13.23
N LEU A 86 3.07 9.20 -13.67
CA LEU A 86 3.60 7.86 -13.97
C LEU A 86 3.93 7.64 -15.43
N LEU A 87 3.72 8.65 -16.28
CA LEU A 87 3.84 8.53 -17.73
C LEU A 87 4.59 9.75 -18.28
N GLY A 88 5.82 9.50 -18.71
CA GLY A 88 6.49 10.21 -19.79
C GLY A 88 6.67 9.24 -20.95
#